data_AF-A0A380N9R5-F1
#
_entry.id   AF-A0A380N9R5-F1
#
_cell.length_a   1.000
_cell.length_b   1.000
_cell.length_c   1.000
_cell.angle_alpha   90.00
_cell.angle_beta   90.00
_cell.angle_gamma   90.00
#
_symmetry.space_group_name_H-M   'P 1'
#
loop_
_entity.id
_entity.type
_entity.pdbx_description
1 polymer ?
#
loop_
_entity_poly.entity_id
_entity_poly.type
_entity_poly.pdbx_seq_one_letter_code
_entity_poly.pdbx_strand_id
1 'polypeptide(L)'
;MITTERKHPAVSGAGTAGGCLSAALGAAAGLGAWAVAAPRRWPGEFETSPDWSVLYLDFPAMVLIGVALPLLSWTVACRTTASSVLRTAAVLVSTGLFLAATLGWYAPARDTPGSL
;
A
#
# COMPACT_ATOMS: atom_id res chain seq x y z
N MET A 1 -42.47 36.03 -4.52
CA MET A 1 -41.01 36.06 -4.28
C MET A 1 -40.60 34.65 -3.88
N ILE A 2 -40.16 33.83 -4.84
CA ILE A 2 -39.83 32.41 -4.62
C ILE A 2 -38.32 32.34 -4.44
N THR A 3 -37.88 32.10 -3.21
CA THR A 3 -36.48 31.82 -2.90
C THR A 3 -36.17 30.40 -3.34
N THR A 4 -35.53 30.26 -4.50
CA THR A 4 -34.95 28.98 -4.92
C THR A 4 -33.76 28.67 -4.02
N GLU A 5 -33.94 27.73 -3.10
CA GLU A 5 -32.89 27.15 -2.28
C GLU A 5 -31.87 26.51 -3.24
N ARG A 6 -30.71 27.16 -3.38
CA ARG A 6 -29.60 26.61 -4.17
C ARG A 6 -29.04 25.44 -3.37
N LYS A 7 -29.50 24.23 -3.69
CA LYS A 7 -28.87 22.99 -3.24
C LYS A 7 -27.42 23.01 -3.75
N HIS A 8 -26.50 23.46 -2.90
CA HIS A 8 -25.07 23.29 -3.16
C HIS A 8 -24.86 21.81 -3.46
N PRO A 9 -24.23 21.43 -4.59
CA PRO A 9 -23.89 20.04 -4.81
C PRO A 9 -22.97 19.67 -3.66
N ALA A 10 -23.50 18.92 -2.70
CA ALA A 10 -22.68 18.29 -1.68
C ALA A 10 -21.62 17.53 -2.46
N VAL A 11 -20.37 18.00 -2.40
CA VAL A 11 -19.22 17.19 -2.78
C VAL A 11 -19.43 15.89 -2.03
N SER A 12 -19.73 14.83 -2.76
CA SER A 12 -20.12 13.55 -2.17
C SER A 12 -18.91 13.06 -1.36
N GLY A 13 -18.97 13.24 -0.04
CA GLY A 13 -17.86 12.97 0.88
C GLY A 13 -17.36 11.53 0.80
N ALA A 14 -18.17 10.63 0.23
CA ALA A 14 -17.80 9.25 -0.08
C ALA A 14 -16.56 9.14 -0.99
N GLY A 15 -16.35 10.08 -1.93
CA GLY A 15 -15.18 10.08 -2.82
C GLY A 15 -13.88 10.43 -2.09
N THR A 16 -13.93 11.47 -1.25
CA THR A 16 -12.80 11.95 -0.43
C THR A 16 -12.45 10.94 0.67
N ALA A 17 -13.46 10.42 1.37
CA ALA A 17 -13.27 9.42 2.42
C ALA A 17 -12.63 8.14 1.86
N GLY A 18 -13.07 7.66 0.69
CA GLY A 18 -12.50 6.47 0.05
C GLY A 18 -11.03 6.66 -0.37
N GLY A 19 -10.66 7.86 -0.84
CA GLY A 19 -9.26 8.19 -1.14
C GLY A 19 -8.38 8.19 0.12
N CYS A 20 -8.85 8.81 1.21
CA CYS A 20 -8.13 8.83 2.50
C CYS A 20 -7.96 7.43 3.09
N LEU A 21 -9.02 6.61 3.07
CA LEU A 21 -8.97 5.22 3.51
C LEU A 21 -7.99 4.38 2.68
N SER A 22 -7.96 4.59 1.37
CA SER A 22 -7.01 3.90 0.48
C SER A 22 -5.56 4.29 0.78
N ALA A 23 -5.31 5.58 1.04
CA ALA A 23 -3.99 6.07 1.45
C ALA A 23 -3.55 5.48 2.80
N ALA A 24 -4.45 5.47 3.79
CA ALA A 24 -4.17 4.93 5.13
C ALA A 24 -3.89 3.42 5.07
N LEU A 25 -4.70 2.67 4.31
CA LEU A 25 -4.51 1.24 4.08
C LEU A 25 -3.17 0.96 3.39
N GLY A 26 -2.84 1.75 2.38
CA GLY A 26 -1.58 1.66 1.66
C GLY A 26 -0.35 1.96 2.52
N ALA A 27 -0.42 3.00 3.35
CA ALA A 27 0.63 3.34 4.31
C ALA A 27 0.84 2.20 5.32
N ALA A 28 -0.24 1.66 5.87
CA ALA A 28 -0.18 0.53 6.79
C ALA A 28 0.41 -0.73 6.14
N ALA A 29 0.04 -1.01 4.89
CA ALA A 29 0.59 -2.13 4.11
C ALA A 29 2.08 -1.95 3.83
N GLY A 30 2.52 -0.77 3.39
CA GLY A 30 3.93 -0.45 3.16
C GLY A 30 4.77 -0.54 4.43
N LEU A 31 4.26 0.02 5.54
CA LEU A 31 4.90 -0.05 6.85
C LEU A 31 5.00 -1.49 7.37
N GLY A 32 3.91 -2.26 7.26
CA GLY A 32 3.88 -3.65 7.69
C GLY A 32 4.79 -4.55 6.86
N ALA A 33 4.81 -4.37 5.54
CA ALA A 33 5.72 -5.10 4.65
C ALA A 33 7.18 -4.83 4.99
N TRP A 34 7.55 -3.55 5.20
CA TRP A 34 8.90 -3.20 5.63
C TRP A 34 9.23 -3.78 7.01
N ALA A 35 8.32 -3.70 7.99
CA ALA A 35 8.57 -4.22 9.33
C ALA A 35 8.82 -5.75 9.36
N VAL A 36 8.20 -6.50 8.44
CA VAL A 36 8.43 -7.94 8.28
C VAL A 36 9.71 -8.23 7.50
N ALA A 37 10.02 -7.41 6.50
CA ALA A 37 11.18 -7.60 5.62
C ALA A 37 12.51 -7.16 6.26
N ALA A 38 12.49 -6.06 7.01
CA ALA A 38 13.69 -5.44 7.57
C ALA A 38 14.52 -6.41 8.42
N PRO A 39 13.94 -7.21 9.34
CA PRO A 39 14.71 -8.20 10.11
C PRO A 39 15.33 -9.31 9.25
N ARG A 40 14.75 -9.64 8.09
CA ARG A 40 15.27 -10.70 7.19
C ARG A 40 16.44 -10.24 6.33
N ARG A 41 16.54 -8.94 6.04
CA ARG A 41 17.73 -8.32 5.44
C ARG A 41 18.82 -7.98 6.47
N TRP A 42 18.53 -8.13 7.76
CA TRP A 42 19.41 -7.80 8.88
C TRP A 42 19.71 -8.97 9.84
N PRO A 43 20.26 -10.12 9.39
CA PRO A 43 20.77 -11.12 10.32
C PRO A 43 22.15 -10.69 10.85
N GLY A 44 22.20 -9.86 11.90
CA GLY A 44 23.38 -9.73 12.78
C GLY A 44 24.40 -8.62 12.52
N GLU A 45 24.15 -7.67 11.61
CA GLU A 45 25.19 -6.68 11.21
C GLU A 45 25.14 -5.31 11.91
N PHE A 46 24.30 -5.12 12.94
CA PHE A 46 24.19 -3.83 13.64
C PHE A 46 25.49 -3.40 14.34
N GLU A 47 26.33 -4.36 14.74
CA GLU A 47 27.51 -4.09 15.56
C GLU A 47 28.80 -3.93 14.75
N THR A 48 28.83 -4.39 13.49
CA THR A 48 30.09 -4.52 12.72
C THR A 48 30.12 -3.68 11.44
N SER A 49 28.98 -3.45 10.78
CA SER A 49 28.86 -2.55 9.62
C SER A 49 27.38 -2.31 9.27
N PRO A 50 26.72 -1.29 9.84
CA PRO A 50 25.29 -1.10 9.64
C PRO A 50 24.94 -0.72 8.19
N ASP A 51 24.14 -1.55 7.51
CA ASP A 51 23.52 -1.16 6.24
C ASP A 51 22.35 -0.20 6.48
N TRP A 52 22.67 1.10 6.49
CA TRP A 52 21.70 2.18 6.67
C TRP A 52 20.69 2.32 5.50
N SER A 53 20.94 1.67 4.37
CA SER A 53 20.05 1.75 3.19
C SER A 53 18.67 1.16 3.48
N VAL A 54 18.58 0.15 4.36
CA VAL A 54 17.31 -0.47 4.77
C VAL A 54 16.39 0.53 5.49
N LEU A 55 16.97 1.48 6.24
CA LEU A 55 16.21 2.48 6.98
C LEU A 55 15.95 3.76 6.16
N TYR A 56 16.92 4.21 5.37
CA TYR A 56 16.80 5.49 4.65
C TYR A 56 16.30 5.37 3.21
N LEU A 57 16.40 4.19 2.60
CA LEU A 57 15.98 3.95 1.22
C LEU A 57 14.78 2.99 1.18
N ASP A 58 14.91 1.80 1.77
CA ASP A 58 13.86 0.78 1.67
C ASP A 58 12.58 1.19 2.43
N PHE A 59 12.71 1.73 3.65
CA PHE A 59 11.56 2.17 4.44
C PHE A 59 10.70 3.23 3.73
N PRO A 60 11.25 4.40 3.34
CA PRO A 60 10.44 5.43 2.69
C PRO A 60 9.95 4.94 1.33
N ALA A 61 10.74 4.16 0.58
CA ALA A 61 10.29 3.59 -0.68
C ALA A 61 9.09 2.66 -0.51
N MET A 62 9.13 1.73 0.46
CA MET A 62 8.03 0.82 0.76
C MET A 62 6.76 1.56 1.16
N VAL A 63 6.88 2.59 2.01
CA VAL A 63 5.73 3.41 2.43
C VAL A 63 5.18 4.20 1.25
N LEU A 64 6.03 4.83 0.44
CA LEU A 64 5.61 5.60 -0.74
C LEU A 64 4.91 4.72 -1.78
N ILE A 65 5.49 3.56 -2.10
CA ILE A 65 4.90 2.60 -3.05
C ILE A 65 3.58 2.06 -2.49
N GLY A 66 3.57 1.71 -1.19
CA GLY A 66 2.40 1.23 -0.47
C GLY A 66 1.25 2.23 -0.50
N VAL A 67 1.51 3.54 -0.41
CA VAL A 67 0.50 4.61 -0.51
C VAL A 67 0.09 4.90 -1.95
N ALA A 68 1.06 4.97 -2.86
CA ALA A 68 0.83 5.40 -4.24
C ALA A 68 -0.04 4.39 -5.02
N LEU A 69 0.18 3.08 -4.85
CA LEU A 69 -0.56 2.03 -5.57
C LEU A 69 -2.07 2.04 -5.29
N PRO A 70 -2.54 2.03 -4.02
CA PRO A 70 -3.95 2.14 -3.66
C PRO A 70 -4.59 3.46 -4.09
N LEU A 71 -3.85 4.57 -4.00
CA LEU A 71 -4.36 5.87 -4.44
C LEU A 71 -4.52 5.93 -5.95
N LEU A 72 -3.54 5.43 -6.71
CA LEU A 72 -3.62 5.35 -8.16
C LEU A 72 -4.76 4.39 -8.58
N SER A 73 -4.91 3.24 -7.92
CA SER A 73 -6.00 2.32 -8.23
C SER A 73 -7.37 2.93 -7.91
N TRP A 74 -7.51 3.65 -6.79
CA TRP A 74 -8.74 4.37 -6.45
C TRP A 74 -9.08 5.47 -7.46
N THR A 75 -8.11 6.30 -7.84
CA THR A 75 -8.32 7.39 -8.82
C THR A 75 -8.67 6.86 -10.21
N VAL A 76 -8.01 5.79 -10.66
CA VAL A 76 -8.34 5.10 -11.91
C VAL A 76 -9.73 4.49 -11.84
N ALA A 77 -10.07 3.78 -10.77
CA ALA A 77 -11.39 3.15 -10.63
C ALA A 77 -12.54 4.17 -10.51
N CYS A 78 -12.28 5.34 -9.91
CA CYS A 78 -13.23 6.46 -9.91
C CYS A 78 -13.49 7.00 -11.31
N ARG A 79 -12.48 6.96 -12.20
CA ARG A 79 -12.59 7.41 -13.59
C ARG A 79 -13.22 6.38 -14.52
N THR A 80 -13.03 5.09 -14.26
CA THR A 80 -13.46 4.02 -15.18
C THR A 80 -14.78 3.37 -14.81
N THR A 81 -15.24 3.53 -13.57
CA THR A 81 -16.39 2.76 -13.09
C THR A 81 -17.27 3.58 -12.14
N ALA A 82 -18.58 3.42 -12.27
CA ALA A 82 -19.56 4.03 -11.36
C ALA A 82 -19.84 3.18 -10.11
N SER A 83 -19.52 1.88 -10.15
CA SER A 83 -19.72 0.95 -9.03
C SER A 83 -18.67 1.14 -7.93
N SER A 84 -19.14 1.40 -6.70
CA SER A 84 -18.30 1.47 -5.51
C SER A 84 -17.58 0.16 -5.20
N VAL A 85 -18.22 -0.98 -5.47
CA VAL A 85 -17.67 -2.33 -5.22
C VAL A 85 -16.42 -2.59 -6.06
N LEU A 86 -16.45 -2.23 -7.33
CA LEU A 86 -15.30 -2.37 -8.23
C LEU A 86 -14.13 -1.47 -7.80
N ARG A 87 -14.43 -0.27 -7.29
CA ARG A 87 -13.40 0.65 -6.77
C ARG A 87 -12.71 0.07 -5.53
N THR A 88 -13.47 -0.45 -4.58
CA THR A 88 -12.92 -1.09 -3.38
C THR A 88 -12.15 -2.37 -3.72
N ALA A 89 -12.66 -3.17 -4.66
CA ALA A 89 -11.97 -4.38 -5.12
C ALA A 89 -10.62 -4.06 -5.77
N ALA A 90 -10.53 -3.01 -6.60
CA ALA A 90 -9.27 -2.60 -7.21
C ALA A 90 -8.22 -2.19 -6.16
N VAL A 91 -8.63 -1.48 -5.11
CA VAL A 91 -7.76 -1.10 -3.99
C VAL A 91 -7.28 -2.32 -3.22
N LEU A 92 -8.18 -3.24 -2.88
CA LEU A 92 -7.83 -4.46 -2.14
C LEU A 92 -6.91 -5.38 -2.96
N VAL A 93 -7.19 -5.56 -4.25
CA VAL A 93 -6.37 -6.38 -5.15
C VAL A 93 -4.98 -5.77 -5.30
N SER A 94 -4.88 -4.46 -5.55
CA SER A 94 -3.57 -3.79 -5.65
C SER A 94 -2.77 -3.87 -4.36
N THR A 95 -3.41 -3.66 -3.21
CA THR A 95 -2.78 -3.78 -1.88
C THR A 95 -2.34 -5.22 -1.60
N GLY A 96 -3.20 -6.20 -1.87
CA GLY A 96 -2.89 -7.62 -1.69
C GLY A 96 -1.76 -8.09 -2.61
N LEU A 97 -1.74 -7.64 -3.86
CA LEU A 97 -0.67 -7.94 -4.81
C LEU A 97 0.67 -7.33 -4.37
N PHE A 98 0.64 -6.10 -3.85
CA PHE A 98 1.82 -5.46 -3.28
C PHE A 98 2.38 -6.26 -2.08
N LEU A 99 1.51 -6.65 -1.14
CA LEU A 99 1.91 -7.47 0.01
C LEU A 99 2.45 -8.84 -0.43
N ALA A 100 1.81 -9.50 -1.40
CA ALA A 100 2.25 -10.78 -1.92
C ALA A 100 3.60 -10.68 -2.64
N ALA A 101 3.81 -9.65 -3.46
CA ALA A 101 5.06 -9.42 -4.17
C ALA A 101 6.21 -9.14 -3.20
N THR A 102 5.98 -8.25 -2.23
CA THR A 102 6.99 -7.91 -1.21
C THR A 102 7.33 -9.12 -0.35
N LEU A 103 6.35 -9.75 0.29
CA LEU A 103 6.58 -10.90 1.16
C LEU A 103 7.11 -12.14 0.43
N GLY A 104 6.68 -12.36 -0.82
CA GLY A 104 7.17 -13.44 -1.67
C GLY A 104 8.63 -13.24 -2.09
N TRP A 105 9.02 -11.99 -2.37
CA TRP A 105 10.42 -11.63 -2.62
C TRP A 105 11.32 -11.87 -1.40
N TYR A 106 10.76 -11.77 -0.20
CA TYR A 106 11.44 -12.03 1.07
C TYR A 106 11.26 -13.45 1.62
N ALA A 107 10.66 -14.36 0.86
CA ALA A 107 10.63 -15.76 1.25
C ALA A 107 12.06 -16.32 1.15
N PRO A 108 12.58 -16.98 2.20
CA PRO A 108 13.89 -17.64 2.10
C PRO A 108 13.84 -18.63 0.93
N ALA A 109 14.94 -18.72 0.19
CA ALA A 109 15.12 -19.80 -0.78
C ALA A 109 14.81 -21.10 -0.05
N ARG A 110 13.90 -21.92 -0.59
CA ARG A 110 13.66 -23.24 -0.02
C ARG A 110 15.01 -23.95 -0.06
N ASP A 111 15.59 -24.22 1.09
CA ASP A 111 16.70 -25.15 1.19
C ASP A 111 16.19 -26.47 0.61
N THR A 112 16.61 -26.80 -0.60
CA THR A 112 16.40 -28.12 -1.18
C THR A 112 17.08 -29.11 -0.23
N PRO A 113 16.33 -29.99 0.48
CA PRO A 113 16.98 -31.00 1.30
C PRO A 113 17.59 -32.03 0.35
N GLY A 114 18.88 -31.90 0.08
CA GLY A 114 19.55 -32.72 -0.93
C GLY A 114 21.06 -32.49 -0.99
N SER A 115 21.76 -32.80 0.09
CA SER A 115 23.11 -33.40 0.04
C SER A 115 23.62 -33.61 1.45
N LEU A 116 23.52 -34.85 1.94
CA LEU A 116 24.56 -35.62 2.61
C LEU A 116 24.06 -37.06 2.76
#